data_AF-A0A6P0XXG4-F1
#
_entry.id   AF-A0A6P0XXG4-F1
#
_cell.length_a   1.000
_cell.length_b   1.000
_cell.length_c   1.000
_cell.angle_alpha   90.00
_cell.angle_beta   90.00
_cell.angle_gamma   90.00
#
_symmetry.space_group_name_H-M   'P 1'
#
loop_
_entity.id
_entity.type
_entity.pdbx_description
1 polymer ?
#
loop_
_entity_poly.entity_id
_entity_poly.type
_entity_poly.pdbx_seq_one_letter_code
_entity_poly.pdbx_strand_id
1 'polypeptide(L)'
;MPFPPESPCLNIAIARLNIPEANHFATWVMQAPFQRGYVHNDQIWPETLSQAWEAWLEVFSPQSFPAIPIGTPQPVLASTPNINPVPASNIKINRTSRLMQNLGINLWQWLFQGEIAQSLHQSQGIAIGQELPLQVRLDIRAPELIALPWEIMQPGISLPAFSLSREILFSRTTSDVHSLPPLPPSPYLNILLVIGESAP
;
A
#
# COMPACT_ATOMS: atom_id res chain seq x y z
N MET A 1 -16.54 5.07 32.56
CA MET A 1 -16.55 4.02 31.52
C MET A 1 -15.12 3.60 31.28
N PRO A 2 -14.78 2.31 31.27
CA PRO A 2 -13.47 1.89 30.79
C PRO A 2 -13.40 2.17 29.28
N PHE A 3 -12.25 2.66 28.81
CA PHE A 3 -12.00 2.79 27.38
C PHE A 3 -12.11 1.41 26.72
N PRO A 4 -12.67 1.29 25.50
CA PRO A 4 -12.61 0.03 24.77
C PRO A 4 -11.15 -0.41 24.63
N PRO A 5 -10.84 -1.71 24.70
CA PRO A 5 -9.49 -2.20 24.50
C PRO A 5 -8.97 -1.75 23.14
N GLU A 6 -7.76 -1.19 23.09
CA GLU A 6 -7.13 -0.83 21.83
C GLU A 6 -6.91 -2.08 20.98
N SER A 7 -7.29 -2.01 19.71
CA SER A 7 -7.06 -3.11 18.80
C SER A 7 -5.56 -3.36 18.62
N PRO A 8 -5.12 -4.63 18.56
CA PRO A 8 -3.72 -4.94 18.30
C PRO A 8 -3.29 -4.31 16.97
N CYS A 9 -2.05 -3.83 16.94
CA CYS A 9 -1.54 -3.04 15.82
C CYS A 9 -0.20 -3.59 15.34
N LEU A 10 -0.11 -3.78 14.02
CA LEU A 10 1.09 -4.06 13.26
C LEU A 10 1.40 -2.85 12.38
N ASN A 11 2.51 -2.18 12.67
CA ASN A 11 3.00 -1.03 11.89
C ASN A 11 4.27 -1.43 11.15
N ILE A 12 4.26 -1.32 9.83
CA ILE A 12 5.36 -1.70 8.95
C ILE A 12 5.81 -0.44 8.20
N ALA A 13 7.09 -0.10 8.30
CA ALA A 13 7.68 0.99 7.55
C ALA A 13 8.46 0.48 6.34
N ILE A 14 8.43 1.25 5.25
CA ILE A 14 9.13 0.97 4.00
C ILE A 14 9.93 2.22 3.61
N ALA A 15 11.24 2.10 3.41
CA ALA A 15 12.10 3.19 2.96
C ALA A 15 13.10 2.74 1.91
N ARG A 16 13.56 3.69 1.08
CA ARG A 16 14.62 3.45 0.11
C ARG A 16 15.98 3.35 0.81
N LEU A 17 16.80 2.38 0.43
CA LEU A 17 18.17 2.26 0.89
C LEU A 17 19.10 3.17 0.07
N ASN A 18 20.00 3.88 0.74
CA ASN A 18 20.98 4.75 0.09
C ASN A 18 22.24 3.94 -0.28
N ILE A 19 22.07 2.96 -1.17
CA ILE A 19 23.16 2.14 -1.71
C ILE A 19 23.31 2.40 -3.22
N PRO A 20 24.51 2.16 -3.79
CA PRO A 20 24.80 2.50 -5.20
C PRO A 20 23.90 1.77 -6.21
N GLU A 21 23.38 0.62 -5.81
CA GLU A 21 22.45 -0.17 -6.63
C GLU A 21 21.05 0.42 -6.51
N ALA A 22 20.55 0.95 -7.64
CA ALA A 22 19.18 1.42 -7.74
C ALA A 22 18.20 0.30 -7.31
N ASN A 23 17.10 0.68 -6.67
CA ASN A 23 15.92 -0.16 -6.40
C ASN A 23 15.99 -1.07 -5.15
N HIS A 24 16.80 -0.71 -4.15
CA HIS A 24 16.80 -1.38 -2.86
C HIS A 24 15.93 -0.66 -1.82
N PHE A 25 15.16 -1.43 -1.06
CA PHE A 25 14.24 -0.95 -0.04
C PHE A 25 14.42 -1.73 1.27
N ALA A 26 14.41 -1.02 2.38
CA ALA A 26 14.29 -1.60 3.70
C ALA A 26 12.81 -1.63 4.09
N THR A 27 12.37 -2.77 4.61
CA THR A 27 11.06 -2.94 5.23
C THR A 27 11.24 -3.43 6.64
N TRP A 28 10.61 -2.80 7.62
CA TRP A 28 10.75 -3.21 9.02
C TRP A 28 9.49 -2.95 9.83
N VAL A 29 9.31 -3.73 10.90
CA VAL A 29 8.18 -3.58 11.81
C VAL A 29 8.52 -2.56 12.89
N MET A 30 7.76 -1.46 12.90
CA MET A 30 7.84 -0.38 13.88
C MET A 30 7.09 -0.71 15.17
N GLN A 31 6.00 -1.47 15.05
CA GLN A 31 5.15 -1.86 16.19
C GLN A 31 4.49 -3.19 15.87
N ALA A 32 4.44 -4.09 16.86
CA ALA A 32 3.67 -5.32 16.79
C ALA A 32 3.01 -5.58 18.16
N PRO A 33 1.94 -6.40 18.23
CA PRO A 33 1.26 -6.71 19.50
C PRO A 33 2.02 -7.74 20.35
N PHE A 34 3.34 -7.90 20.17
CA PHE A 34 4.19 -8.85 20.89
C PHE A 34 5.64 -8.34 21.06
N GLN A 35 6.34 -8.82 22.09
CA GLN A 35 7.62 -8.26 22.54
C GLN A 35 8.82 -8.44 21.58
N ARG A 36 8.76 -9.39 20.64
CA ARG A 36 9.80 -9.64 19.62
C ARG A 36 9.36 -9.22 18.22
N GLY A 37 8.53 -8.19 18.13
CA GLY A 37 7.95 -7.73 16.87
C GLY A 37 8.89 -7.01 15.92
N TYR A 38 10.04 -6.51 16.41
CA TYR A 38 10.96 -5.78 15.56
C TYR A 38 11.71 -6.73 14.65
N VAL A 39 11.42 -6.64 13.36
CA VAL A 39 12.04 -7.41 12.28
C VAL A 39 12.41 -6.45 11.16
N HIS A 40 13.47 -6.77 10.43
CA HIS A 40 14.01 -5.92 9.37
C HIS A 40 14.38 -6.79 8.17
N ASN A 41 14.01 -6.33 6.98
CA ASN A 41 14.21 -7.07 5.75
C ASN A 41 14.57 -6.11 4.62
N ASP A 42 15.74 -6.31 4.03
CA ASP A 42 16.21 -5.55 2.87
C ASP A 42 15.89 -6.31 1.59
N GLN A 43 15.20 -5.65 0.68
CA GLN A 43 14.69 -6.28 -0.52
C GLN A 43 14.89 -5.41 -1.75
N ILE A 44 15.11 -6.07 -2.87
CA ILE A 44 15.17 -5.45 -4.18
C ILE A 44 13.73 -5.30 -4.67
N TRP A 45 13.42 -4.16 -5.27
CA TRP A 45 12.21 -3.97 -6.05
C TRP A 45 12.32 -4.77 -7.37
N PRO A 46 11.52 -5.83 -7.56
CA PRO A 46 11.69 -6.73 -8.69
C PRO A 46 11.23 -6.10 -9.99
N GLU A 47 11.91 -6.44 -11.08
CA GLU A 47 11.52 -6.03 -12.44
C GLU A 47 10.09 -6.46 -12.80
N THR A 48 9.66 -7.63 -12.33
CA THR A 48 8.29 -8.13 -12.53
C THR A 48 7.24 -7.21 -11.91
N LEU A 49 7.57 -6.57 -10.78
CA LEU A 49 6.68 -5.64 -10.10
C LEU A 49 6.66 -4.27 -10.79
N SER A 50 7.79 -3.82 -11.35
CA SER A 50 7.83 -2.65 -12.25
C SER A 50 6.90 -2.85 -13.46
N GLN A 51 7.00 -3.98 -14.14
CA GLN A 51 6.18 -4.29 -15.31
C GLN A 51 4.69 -4.38 -14.96
N ALA A 52 4.35 -5.00 -13.82
CA ALA A 52 2.98 -5.06 -13.33
C ALA A 52 2.42 -3.65 -13.03
N TRP A 53 3.25 -2.77 -12.48
CA TRP A 53 2.88 -1.38 -12.21
C TRP A 53 2.70 -0.56 -13.49
N GLU A 54 3.61 -0.67 -14.45
CA GLU A 54 3.50 0.01 -15.75
C GLU A 54 2.22 -0.40 -16.49
N ALA A 55 1.94 -1.71 -16.58
CA ALA A 55 0.73 -2.22 -17.21
C ALA A 55 -0.56 -1.76 -16.51
N TRP A 56 -0.50 -1.54 -15.19
CA TRP A 56 -1.60 -0.95 -14.44
C TRP A 56 -1.77 0.54 -14.78
N LEU A 57 -0.66 1.31 -14.79
CA LEU A 57 -0.68 2.73 -15.13
C LEU A 57 -1.24 3.00 -16.53
N GLU A 58 -0.89 2.20 -17.53
CA GLU A 58 -1.42 2.34 -18.90
C GLU A 58 -2.96 2.35 -18.96
N VAL A 59 -3.62 1.65 -18.03
CA VAL A 59 -5.08 1.49 -18.03
C VAL A 59 -5.76 2.43 -17.04
N PHE A 60 -5.13 2.71 -15.89
CA PHE A 60 -5.74 3.45 -14.79
C PHE A 60 -5.19 4.87 -14.60
N SER A 61 -4.15 5.26 -15.33
CA SER A 61 -3.58 6.62 -15.36
C SER A 61 -3.56 7.20 -16.79
N PRO A 62 -4.73 7.40 -17.42
CA PRO A 62 -4.81 7.88 -18.81
C PRO A 62 -4.34 9.34 -19.00
N GLN A 63 -4.15 10.09 -17.91
CA GLN A 63 -3.45 11.38 -17.92
C GLN A 63 -2.09 11.14 -17.28
N SER A 64 -1.06 11.03 -18.12
CA SER A 64 0.30 10.68 -17.73
C SER A 64 0.80 11.56 -16.58
N PHE A 65 0.79 11.05 -15.35
CA PHE A 65 1.71 11.54 -14.33
C PHE A 65 3.13 11.19 -14.81
N PRO A 66 4.13 12.07 -14.59
CA PRO A 66 5.49 11.79 -15.00
C PRO A 66 5.91 10.44 -14.43
N ALA A 67 6.40 9.56 -15.31
CA ALA A 67 6.87 8.24 -14.95
C ALA A 67 7.82 8.35 -13.75
N ILE A 68 7.54 7.58 -12.71
CA ILE A 68 8.44 7.47 -11.57
C ILE A 68 9.72 6.83 -12.11
N PRO A 69 10.89 7.49 -12.02
CA PRO A 69 12.12 6.94 -12.57
C PRO A 69 12.65 5.87 -11.60
N ILE A 70 12.06 4.68 -11.63
CA ILE A 70 12.66 3.48 -11.08
C ILE A 70 13.51 2.87 -12.19
N GLY A 71 14.70 3.44 -12.41
CA GLY A 71 15.83 2.71 -13.00
C GLY A 71 15.81 2.27 -14.48
N THR A 72 14.95 2.80 -15.37
CA THR A 72 15.02 2.51 -16.82
C THR A 72 15.19 3.75 -17.71
N PRO A 73 15.99 3.70 -18.81
CA PRO A 73 16.10 4.79 -19.77
C PRO A 73 14.86 4.86 -20.66
N GLN A 74 14.24 6.04 -20.76
CA GLN A 74 13.05 6.31 -21.59
C GLN A 74 13.24 5.91 -23.07
N PRO A 75 12.33 5.12 -23.66
CA PRO A 75 12.07 5.16 -25.09
C PRO A 75 10.98 6.19 -25.41
N VAL A 76 11.20 6.91 -26.50
CA VAL A 76 10.44 8.07 -26.97
C VAL A 76 9.04 7.68 -27.44
N LEU A 77 8.06 8.52 -27.11
CA LEU A 77 6.64 8.46 -27.50
C LEU A 77 6.45 8.24 -29.02
N ALA A 78 5.65 7.23 -29.39
CA ALA A 78 5.09 7.10 -30.74
C ALA A 78 3.55 7.17 -30.69
N SER A 79 3.01 7.90 -31.65
CA SER A 79 1.66 8.44 -31.72
C SER A 79 0.54 7.40 -31.94
N THR A 80 -0.67 7.79 -31.55
CA THR A 80 -1.95 7.06 -31.70
C THR A 80 -2.29 6.67 -33.14
N PRO A 81 -3.16 5.64 -33.30
CA PRO A 81 -4.31 5.85 -34.16
C PRO A 81 -5.66 5.42 -33.55
N ASN A 82 -6.65 6.16 -34.01
CA ASN A 82 -8.10 6.12 -33.77
C ASN A 82 -8.73 4.73 -34.03
N ILE A 83 -9.60 4.23 -33.13
CA ILE A 83 -10.50 3.09 -33.40
C ILE A 83 -11.87 3.33 -32.74
N ASN A 84 -12.91 3.26 -33.56
CA ASN A 84 -14.34 3.37 -33.21
C ASN A 84 -14.78 2.46 -32.04
N PRO A 85 -15.74 2.89 -31.19
CA PRO A 85 -16.22 2.09 -30.07
C PRO A 85 -17.22 1.02 -30.52
N VAL A 86 -16.78 -0.23 -30.55
CA VAL A 86 -17.65 -1.44 -30.52
C VAL A 86 -17.96 -1.76 -29.04
N PRO A 87 -19.16 -2.25 -28.66
CA PRO A 87 -19.49 -2.46 -27.25
C PRO A 87 -18.67 -3.62 -26.65
N ALA A 88 -17.54 -3.26 -26.02
CA ALA A 88 -16.51 -4.15 -25.49
C ALA A 88 -16.49 -4.24 -23.95
N SER A 89 -17.65 -4.06 -23.29
CA SER A 89 -17.74 -3.95 -21.83
C SER A 89 -17.23 -5.21 -21.11
N ASN A 90 -17.64 -6.42 -21.55
CA ASN A 90 -17.27 -7.67 -20.87
C ASN A 90 -15.78 -8.05 -21.03
N ILE A 91 -15.15 -7.74 -22.16
CA ILE A 91 -13.72 -8.06 -22.39
C ILE A 91 -12.83 -7.10 -21.59
N LYS A 92 -13.21 -5.83 -21.50
CA LYS A 92 -12.48 -4.82 -20.71
C LYS A 92 -12.49 -5.13 -19.22
N ILE A 93 -13.63 -5.56 -18.66
CA ILE A 93 -13.77 -5.90 -17.23
C ILE A 93 -12.85 -7.08 -16.84
N ASN A 94 -12.70 -8.08 -17.72
CA ASN A 94 -11.80 -9.22 -17.46
C ASN A 94 -10.33 -8.79 -17.50
N ARG A 95 -9.96 -7.86 -18.39
CA ARG A 95 -8.58 -7.34 -18.46
C ARG A 95 -8.22 -6.48 -17.25
N THR A 96 -9.08 -5.53 -16.86
CA THR A 96 -8.82 -4.63 -15.71
C THR A 96 -8.71 -5.39 -14.39
N SER A 97 -9.61 -6.35 -14.15
CA SER A 97 -9.56 -7.19 -12.95
C SER A 97 -8.29 -8.03 -12.88
N ARG A 98 -7.85 -8.62 -14.00
CA ARG A 98 -6.56 -9.35 -14.05
C ARG A 98 -5.36 -8.46 -13.75
N LEU A 99 -5.34 -7.22 -14.25
CA LEU A 99 -4.26 -6.27 -13.96
C LEU A 99 -4.23 -5.90 -12.47
N MET A 100 -5.40 -5.63 -11.87
CA MET A 100 -5.48 -5.37 -10.43
C MET A 100 -5.02 -6.57 -9.61
N GLN A 101 -5.48 -7.79 -9.94
CA GLN A 101 -5.06 -9.01 -9.22
C GLN A 101 -3.56 -9.26 -9.39
N ASN A 102 -3.03 -9.12 -10.60
CA ASN A 102 -1.61 -9.31 -10.86
C ASN A 102 -0.75 -8.33 -10.04
N LEU A 103 -1.05 -7.03 -10.08
CA LEU A 103 -0.33 -6.05 -9.28
C LEU A 103 -0.50 -6.30 -7.78
N GLY A 104 -1.72 -6.57 -7.32
CA GLY A 104 -2.03 -6.84 -5.92
C GLY A 104 -1.29 -8.05 -5.35
N ILE A 105 -1.18 -9.13 -6.12
CA ILE A 105 -0.43 -10.33 -5.74
C ILE A 105 1.07 -10.03 -5.70
N ASN A 106 1.62 -9.34 -6.71
CA ASN A 106 3.04 -8.99 -6.71
C ASN A 106 3.41 -8.05 -5.55
N LEU A 107 2.56 -7.06 -5.23
CA LEU A 107 2.78 -6.18 -4.07
C LEU A 107 2.74 -6.94 -2.75
N TRP A 108 1.77 -7.84 -2.59
CA TRP A 108 1.66 -8.68 -1.40
C TRP A 108 2.89 -9.57 -1.24
N GLN A 109 3.26 -10.28 -2.30
CA GLN A 109 4.43 -11.15 -2.32
C GLN A 109 5.72 -10.40 -2.11
N TRP A 110 5.80 -9.14 -2.55
CA TRP A 110 6.96 -8.31 -2.29
C TRP A 110 7.02 -7.88 -0.82
N LEU A 111 5.92 -7.35 -0.26
CA LEU A 111 5.91 -6.79 1.09
C LEU A 111 5.97 -7.84 2.21
N PHE A 112 5.14 -8.88 2.11
CA PHE A 112 5.00 -9.89 3.16
C PHE A 112 5.86 -11.11 2.85
N GLN A 113 7.16 -10.95 3.06
CA GLN A 113 8.14 -12.03 2.94
C GLN A 113 8.87 -12.28 4.27
N GLY A 114 9.41 -13.49 4.42
CA GLY A 114 10.28 -13.85 5.56
C GLY A 114 9.68 -13.48 6.92
N GLU A 115 10.45 -12.74 7.71
CA GLU A 115 10.06 -12.34 9.07
C GLU A 115 8.91 -11.32 9.09
N ILE A 116 8.72 -10.52 8.03
CA ILE A 116 7.57 -9.61 7.92
C ILE A 116 6.27 -10.40 7.79
N ALA A 117 6.27 -11.46 6.98
CA ALA A 117 5.13 -12.37 6.84
C ALA A 117 4.81 -13.09 8.16
N GLN A 118 5.85 -13.56 8.86
CA GLN A 118 5.69 -14.18 10.18
C GLN A 118 5.11 -13.21 11.21
N SER A 119 5.57 -11.96 11.19
CA SER A 119 5.06 -10.91 12.07
C SER A 119 3.58 -10.61 11.81
N LEU A 120 3.16 -10.59 10.55
CA LEU A 120 1.74 -10.50 10.20
C LEU A 120 0.94 -11.68 10.76
N HIS A 121 1.38 -12.90 10.50
CA HIS A 121 0.69 -14.10 10.95
C HIS A 121 0.54 -14.16 12.48
N GLN A 122 1.61 -13.84 13.21
CA GLN A 122 1.59 -13.79 14.67
C GLN A 122 0.66 -12.69 15.18
N SER A 123 0.68 -11.51 14.56
CA SER A 123 -0.20 -10.39 14.92
C SER A 123 -1.67 -10.75 14.69
N GLN A 124 -1.98 -11.45 13.59
CA GLN A 124 -3.33 -11.96 13.33
C GLN A 124 -3.77 -12.99 14.38
N GLY A 125 -2.89 -13.93 14.75
CA GLY A 125 -3.20 -14.90 15.80
C GLY A 125 -3.54 -14.25 17.14
N ILE A 126 -2.83 -13.18 17.51
CA ILE A 126 -3.11 -12.41 18.73
C ILE A 126 -4.44 -11.66 18.61
N ALA A 127 -4.71 -11.03 17.47
CA ALA A 127 -5.96 -10.32 17.21
C ALA A 127 -7.17 -11.25 17.29
N ILE A 128 -7.08 -12.42 16.66
CA ILE A 128 -8.10 -13.48 16.75
C ILE A 128 -8.28 -13.92 18.20
N GLY A 129 -7.19 -14.17 18.94
CA GLY A 129 -7.26 -14.56 20.35
C GLY A 129 -7.84 -13.49 21.28
N GLN A 130 -7.82 -12.22 20.87
CA GLN A 130 -8.43 -11.10 21.59
C GLN A 130 -9.83 -10.74 21.08
N GLU A 131 -10.33 -11.42 20.04
CA GLU A 131 -11.60 -11.10 19.37
C GLU A 131 -11.67 -9.64 18.87
N LEU A 132 -10.51 -9.08 18.49
CA LEU A 132 -10.39 -7.72 17.97
C LEU A 132 -9.83 -7.75 16.54
N PRO A 133 -10.21 -6.81 15.66
CA PRO A 133 -9.57 -6.71 14.36
C PRO A 133 -8.11 -6.28 14.51
N LEU A 134 -7.24 -6.74 13.61
CA LEU A 134 -5.84 -6.31 13.56
C LEU A 134 -5.75 -4.99 12.79
N GLN A 135 -5.19 -3.95 13.41
CA GLN A 135 -4.79 -2.75 12.70
C GLN A 135 -3.48 -3.01 11.95
N VAL A 136 -3.47 -2.88 10.63
CA VAL A 136 -2.27 -2.95 9.81
C VAL A 136 -2.00 -1.58 9.22
N ARG A 137 -0.84 -1.01 9.56
CA ARG A 137 -0.43 0.32 9.12
C ARG A 137 0.83 0.20 8.28
N LEU A 138 0.80 0.77 7.07
CA LEU A 138 1.98 0.92 6.22
C LEU A 138 2.49 2.35 6.29
N ASP A 139 3.69 2.55 6.82
CA ASP A 139 4.39 3.83 6.85
C ASP A 139 5.36 3.93 5.67
N ILE A 140 4.91 4.60 4.60
CA ILE A 140 5.64 4.73 3.34
C ILE A 140 6.55 5.96 3.41
N ARG A 141 7.86 5.71 3.46
CA ARG A 141 8.93 6.74 3.52
C ARG A 141 9.61 6.98 2.18
N ALA A 142 9.28 6.20 1.16
CA ALA A 142 9.81 6.33 -0.19
C ALA A 142 8.78 7.02 -1.11
N PRO A 143 9.07 8.22 -1.63
CA PRO A 143 8.11 8.98 -2.47
C PRO A 143 7.58 8.19 -3.67
N GLU A 144 8.44 7.39 -4.31
CA GLU A 144 8.09 6.54 -5.45
C GLU A 144 7.03 5.46 -5.13
N LEU A 145 6.90 5.09 -3.85
CA LEU A 145 5.97 4.04 -3.43
C LEU A 145 4.60 4.59 -3.01
N ILE A 146 4.47 5.91 -2.86
CA ILE A 146 3.23 6.55 -2.40
C ILE A 146 2.09 6.34 -3.41
N ALA A 147 2.38 6.38 -4.70
CA ALA A 147 1.39 6.26 -5.76
C ALA A 147 0.82 4.83 -5.91
N LEU A 148 1.49 3.82 -5.33
CA LEU A 148 1.06 2.44 -5.47
C LEU A 148 -0.27 2.20 -4.73
N PRO A 149 -1.19 1.42 -5.33
CA PRO A 149 -2.48 1.09 -4.72
C PRO A 149 -2.31 -0.01 -3.67
N TRP A 150 -1.70 0.28 -2.53
CA TRP A 150 -1.46 -0.71 -1.47
C TRP A 150 -2.73 -1.42 -1.00
N GLU A 151 -3.89 -0.77 -1.11
CA GLU A 151 -5.19 -1.31 -0.75
C GLU A 151 -5.59 -2.52 -1.60
N ILE A 152 -5.05 -2.70 -2.81
CA ILE A 152 -5.38 -3.85 -3.68
C ILE A 152 -4.51 -5.09 -3.43
N MET A 153 -3.58 -5.03 -2.47
CA MET A 153 -2.73 -6.18 -2.14
C MET A 153 -3.54 -7.44 -1.86
N GLN A 154 -3.13 -8.58 -2.42
CA GLN A 154 -3.86 -9.84 -2.36
C GLN A 154 -2.93 -11.01 -2.04
N PRO A 155 -3.27 -11.88 -1.06
CA PRO A 155 -2.42 -13.02 -0.72
C PRO A 155 -2.26 -14.07 -1.82
N GLY A 156 -3.22 -14.11 -2.76
CA GLY A 156 -3.20 -15.07 -3.84
C GLY A 156 -4.40 -14.93 -4.77
N ILE A 157 -4.42 -15.79 -5.79
CA ILE A 157 -5.50 -15.82 -6.78
C ILE A 157 -6.81 -16.20 -6.08
N SER A 158 -7.90 -15.52 -6.46
CA SER A 158 -9.25 -15.75 -5.92
C SER A 158 -9.45 -15.39 -4.44
N LEU A 159 -8.44 -14.81 -3.79
CA LEU A 159 -8.59 -14.19 -2.47
C LEU A 159 -8.93 -12.70 -2.63
N PRO A 160 -9.82 -12.15 -1.77
CA PRO A 160 -10.10 -10.73 -1.80
C PRO A 160 -8.85 -9.93 -1.42
N ALA A 161 -8.85 -8.64 -1.78
CA ALA A 161 -7.82 -7.73 -1.31
C ALA A 161 -7.78 -7.71 0.23
N PHE A 162 -6.57 -7.68 0.78
CA PHE A 162 -6.32 -7.74 2.21
C PHE A 162 -7.04 -6.65 2.99
N SER A 163 -7.15 -5.46 2.38
CA SER A 163 -7.88 -4.30 2.91
C SER A 163 -9.39 -4.53 3.06
N LEU A 164 -9.97 -5.51 2.38
CA LEU A 164 -11.40 -5.82 2.41
C LEU A 164 -11.77 -6.82 3.52
N SER A 165 -10.79 -7.37 4.24
CA SER A 165 -11.06 -8.29 5.34
C SER A 165 -11.72 -7.56 6.51
N ARG A 166 -12.77 -8.16 7.09
CA ARG A 166 -13.44 -7.61 8.29
C ARG A 166 -12.56 -7.67 9.55
N GLU A 167 -11.58 -8.56 9.54
CA GLU A 167 -10.65 -8.78 10.64
C GLU A 167 -9.44 -7.85 10.56
N ILE A 168 -9.35 -7.03 9.50
CA ILE A 168 -8.22 -6.14 9.24
C ILE A 168 -8.70 -4.70 9.15
N LEU A 169 -8.06 -3.81 9.88
CA LEU A 169 -8.17 -2.36 9.70
C LEU A 169 -6.90 -1.89 9.01
N PHE A 170 -6.95 -1.78 7.68
CA PHE A 170 -5.80 -1.40 6.87
C PHE A 170 -5.72 0.11 6.71
N SER A 171 -4.51 0.66 6.86
CA SER A 171 -4.24 2.07 6.59
C SER A 171 -2.82 2.27 6.07
N ARG A 172 -2.61 3.35 5.33
CA ARG A 172 -1.28 3.81 4.92
C ARG A 172 -1.05 5.24 5.40
N THR A 173 0.17 5.50 5.84
CA THR A 173 0.68 6.82 6.19
C THR A 173 1.89 7.12 5.33
N THR A 174 2.09 8.40 5.02
CA THR A 174 3.29 8.88 4.34
C THR A 174 4.05 9.74 5.32
N SER A 175 5.33 9.44 5.55
CA SER A 175 6.10 10.10 6.62
C SER A 175 6.65 11.47 6.21
N ASP A 176 6.57 11.83 4.93
CA ASP A 176 6.95 13.15 4.41
C ASP A 176 5.84 14.19 4.65
N VAL A 177 5.43 14.33 5.91
CA VAL A 177 4.57 15.43 6.34
C VAL A 177 5.50 16.54 6.81
N HIS A 178 5.40 17.71 6.18
CA HIS A 178 6.12 18.89 6.66
C HIS A 178 5.84 19.08 8.15
N SER A 179 6.90 19.28 8.94
CA SER A 179 6.75 19.56 10.37
C SER A 179 5.76 20.71 10.54
N LEU A 180 4.72 20.48 11.34
CA LEU A 180 3.78 21.55 11.65
C LEU A 180 4.56 22.69 12.30
N PRO A 181 4.34 23.94 11.87
CA PRO A 181 4.91 25.07 12.59
C PRO A 181 4.48 24.98 14.06
N PRO A 182 5.37 25.25 15.02
CA PRO A 182 5.03 25.15 16.44
C PRO A 182 3.82 26.04 16.72
N LEU A 183 2.69 25.42 17.04
CA LEU A 183 1.47 26.15 17.38
C LEU A 183 1.62 26.65 18.82
N PRO A 184 1.40 27.94 19.10
CA PRO A 184 1.33 28.41 20.48
C PRO A 184 0.23 27.64 21.22
N PRO A 185 0.42 27.30 22.50
CA PRO A 185 -0.60 26.60 23.29
C PRO A 185 -1.89 27.42 23.27
N SER A 186 -2.87 26.95 22.50
CA SER A 186 -4.19 27.56 22.43
C SER A 186 -4.98 27.14 23.66
N PRO A 187 -5.62 28.08 24.39
CA PRO A 187 -6.54 27.74 25.47
C PRO A 187 -7.85 27.09 24.97
N TYR A 188 -8.02 26.93 23.66
CA TYR A 188 -9.21 26.38 23.02
C TYR A 188 -8.88 25.19 22.11
N LEU A 189 -9.65 24.11 22.23
CA LEU A 189 -9.56 22.93 21.38
C LEU A 189 -10.31 23.18 20.06
N ASN A 190 -9.59 23.19 18.94
CA ASN A 190 -10.18 23.32 17.60
C ASN A 190 -10.22 21.93 16.94
N ILE A 191 -11.41 21.32 16.85
CA ILE A 191 -11.62 20.04 16.17
C ILE A 191 -12.20 20.33 14.79
N LEU A 192 -11.52 19.87 13.74
CA LEU A 192 -12.09 19.84 12.39
C LEU A 192 -12.80 18.51 12.19
N LEU A 193 -14.13 18.55 12.15
CA LEU A 193 -14.97 17.41 11.80
C LEU A 193 -15.31 17.47 10.31
N VAL A 194 -14.80 16.52 9.53
CA VAL A 194 -15.16 16.35 8.12
C VAL A 194 -16.18 15.22 8.03
N ILE A 195 -17.41 15.53 7.64
CA ILE A 195 -18.48 14.57 7.45
C ILE A 195 -18.62 14.34 5.94
N GLY A 196 -18.40 13.09 5.50
CA GLY A 196 -18.68 12.71 4.12
C GLY A 196 -20.18 12.62 3.88
N GLU A 197 -20.69 13.39 2.92
CA GLU A 197 -22.07 13.31 2.49
C GLU A 197 -22.28 12.04 1.64
N SER A 198 -23.14 11.14 2.12
CA SER A 198 -23.64 10.03 1.28
C SER A 198 -24.88 10.56 0.56
N ALA A 199 -24.71 11.10 -0.65
CA ALA A 199 -25.86 11.43 -1.47
C ALA A 199 -26.59 10.12 -1.89
N PRO A 200 -27.94 10.13 -1.90
CA PRO A 200 -28.79 8.94 -2.06
C PRO A 200 -28.79 8.32 -3.46
#